data_AF-A0A966YDS6-F1
#
_entry.id   AF-A0A966YDS6-F1
#
_cell.length_a   1.000
_cell.length_b   1.000
_cell.length_c   1.000
_cell.angle_alpha   90.00
_cell.angle_beta   90.00
_cell.angle_gamma   90.00
#
_symmetry.space_group_name_H-M   'P 1'
#
loop_
_entity.id
_entity.type
_entity.pdbx_description
1 polymer ?
#
loop_
_entity_poly.entity_id
_entity_poly.type
_entity_poly.pdbx_seq_one_letter_code
_entity_poly.pdbx_strand_id
1 'polypeptide(L)'
;NAHPSMRGGILRIVVPLRQQDLGAEDGPAEPLVAWDSLGAGDGQLIAFSEGGEAAQPFQPDPKPVDAYIAALIDRIDQPNPNDQPKT
;
A
#
# COMPACT_ATOMS: atom_id res chain seq x y z
N ASN A 1 23.33 10.91 -1.83
CA ASN A 1 22.77 10.77 -3.21
C ASN A 1 21.96 9.50 -3.28
N ALA A 2 20.76 9.54 -3.86
CA ALA A 2 19.90 8.36 -4.02
C ALA A 2 20.44 7.41 -5.11
N HIS A 3 20.05 6.13 -5.04
CA HIS A 3 20.37 5.13 -6.07
C HIS A 3 19.86 5.59 -7.45
N PRO A 4 20.61 5.41 -8.55
CA PRO A 4 20.21 5.89 -9.88
C PRO A 4 18.81 5.48 -10.32
N SER A 5 18.39 4.25 -10.05
CA SER A 5 17.07 3.73 -10.45
C SER A 5 15.89 4.32 -9.66
N MET A 6 16.17 5.07 -8.59
CA MET A 6 15.16 5.76 -7.77
C MET A 6 14.87 7.18 -8.25
N ARG A 7 15.66 7.70 -9.19
CA ARG A 7 15.51 9.08 -9.67
C ARG A 7 14.18 9.27 -10.38
N GLY A 8 13.48 10.36 -10.06
CA GLY A 8 12.15 10.66 -10.59
C GLY A 8 11.02 9.82 -10.00
N GLY A 9 11.32 8.91 -9.06
CA GLY A 9 10.32 8.15 -8.34
C GLY A 9 9.47 9.03 -7.42
N ILE A 10 8.21 8.64 -7.25
CA ILE A 10 7.31 9.23 -6.26
C ILE A 10 7.35 8.32 -5.04
N LEU A 11 7.64 8.92 -3.88
CA LEU A 11 7.62 8.26 -2.59
C LEU A 11 6.50 8.87 -1.78
N ARG A 12 5.60 8.03 -1.24
CA ARG A 12 4.46 8.44 -0.43
C ARG A 12 4.64 7.94 0.99
N ILE A 13 4.30 8.78 1.96
CA ILE A 13 4.11 8.34 3.34
C ILE A 13 2.72 7.72 3.41
N VAL A 14 2.64 6.48 3.86
CA VAL A 14 1.39 5.75 4.04
C VAL A 14 1.26 5.27 5.48
N VAL A 15 0.04 5.19 5.98
CA VAL A 15 -0.28 4.69 7.31
C VAL A 15 -1.09 3.40 7.14
N PRO A 16 -0.56 2.23 7.54
CA PRO A 16 -1.30 0.98 7.41
C PRO A 16 -2.57 0.96 8.27
N LEU A 17 -3.67 0.43 7.74
CA LEU A 17 -4.89 0.24 8.51
C LEU A 17 -4.95 -1.17 9.09
N ARG A 18 -5.21 -1.27 10.40
CA ARG A 18 -5.54 -2.56 11.02
C ARG A 18 -6.97 -2.93 10.65
N GLN A 19 -7.34 -4.20 10.75
CA GLN A 19 -8.69 -4.68 10.41
C GLN A 19 -9.80 -3.88 11.12
N GLN A 20 -9.59 -3.52 12.39
CA GLN A 20 -10.53 -2.72 13.20
C GLN A 20 -10.67 -1.26 12.73
N ASP A 21 -9.68 -0.74 12.00
CA ASP A 21 -9.64 0.65 11.54
C ASP A 21 -10.23 0.81 10.12
N LEU A 22 -10.40 -0.30 9.38
CA LEU A 22 -10.89 -0.29 8.00
C LEU A 22 -12.25 0.40 7.83
N GLY A 23 -13.12 0.36 8.85
CA GLY A 23 -14.44 1.00 8.79
C GLY A 23 -14.40 2.52 8.93
N ALA A 24 -13.35 3.06 9.58
CA ALA A 24 -13.11 4.48 9.69
C ALA A 24 -12.23 5.01 8.54
N GLU A 25 -11.60 4.11 7.78
CA GLU A 25 -10.63 4.42 6.72
C GLU A 25 -9.44 5.25 7.22
N ASP A 26 -9.22 5.23 8.53
CA ASP A 26 -8.19 5.98 9.25
C ASP A 26 -7.90 5.26 10.57
N GLY A 27 -6.68 5.38 11.09
CA GLY A 27 -6.28 4.72 12.31
C GLY A 27 -4.82 4.96 12.69
N PRO A 28 -4.48 4.78 13.99
CA PRO A 28 -3.11 4.92 14.44
C PRO A 28 -2.27 3.69 14.06
N ALA A 29 -1.27 3.88 13.20
CA ALA A 29 -0.22 2.92 12.93
C ALA A 29 1.11 3.64 12.67
N GLU A 30 2.21 2.90 12.68
CA GLU A 30 3.51 3.44 12.31
C GLU A 30 3.53 3.70 10.79
N PRO A 31 3.84 4.93 10.34
CA PRO A 31 3.91 5.23 8.93
C PRO A 31 5.13 4.58 8.27
N LEU A 32 5.00 4.27 6.98
CA LEU A 32 6.11 3.80 6.15
C LEU A 32 6.15 4.58 4.83
N VAL A 33 7.25 4.44 4.09
CA VAL A 33 7.43 5.10 2.79
C VAL A 33 7.28 4.06 1.68
N ALA A 34 6.30 4.23 0.81
CA ALA A 34 6.04 3.35 -0.32
C ALA A 34 6.33 4.03 -1.66
N TRP A 35 6.81 3.27 -2.64
CA TRP A 35 6.91 3.72 -4.02
C TRP A 35 5.53 3.82 -4.65
N ASP A 36 5.24 4.95 -5.28
CA ASP A 36 4.00 5.22 -5.97
C ASP A 36 4.23 5.39 -7.47
N SER A 37 3.62 4.50 -8.26
CA SER A 37 3.55 4.64 -9.72
C SER A 37 2.12 4.82 -10.24
N LEU A 38 1.13 4.76 -9.34
CA LEU A 38 -0.29 4.83 -9.66
C LEU A 38 -0.84 6.25 -9.46
N GLY A 39 -0.11 7.11 -8.75
CA GLY A 39 -0.46 8.50 -8.51
C GLY A 39 -1.50 8.64 -7.39
N ALA A 40 -1.29 7.94 -6.27
CA ALA A 40 -2.16 8.01 -5.11
C ALA A 40 -2.28 9.47 -4.60
N GLY A 41 -3.50 9.91 -4.35
CA GLY A 41 -3.80 11.20 -3.74
C GLY A 41 -3.67 11.18 -2.22
N ASP A 42 -3.61 12.36 -1.60
CA ASP A 42 -3.62 12.48 -0.14
C ASP A 42 -4.98 12.02 0.42
N GLY A 43 -4.95 11.17 1.44
CA GLY A 43 -6.15 10.57 2.03
C GLY A 43 -6.78 9.44 1.20
N GLN A 44 -6.19 9.05 0.07
CA GLN A 44 -6.69 7.94 -0.73
C GLN A 44 -6.33 6.59 -0.09
N LEU A 45 -7.30 5.68 -0.05
CA LEU A 45 -7.06 4.29 0.33
C LEU A 45 -6.26 3.57 -0.75
N ILE A 46 -5.25 2.83 -0.32
CA ILE A 46 -4.35 2.07 -1.18
C ILE A 46 -4.13 0.66 -0.62
N ALA A 47 -3.79 -0.28 -1.49
CA ALA A 47 -3.17 -1.53 -1.11
C ALA A 47 -1.68 -1.44 -1.43
N PHE A 48 -0.84 -1.98 -0.55
CA PHE A 48 0.60 -2.01 -0.75
C PHE A 48 1.17 -3.39 -0.45
N SER A 49 2.31 -3.70 -1.05
CA SER A 49 3.13 -4.87 -0.75
C SER A 49 4.43 -4.44 -0.07
N GLU A 50 4.96 -5.26 0.83
CA GLU A 50 6.24 -5.04 1.51
C GLU A 50 7.28 -6.12 1.20
N GLY A 51 8.54 -5.83 1.54
CA GLY A 51 9.68 -6.75 1.40
C GLY A 51 10.05 -6.99 -0.07
N GLY A 52 10.51 -8.20 -0.39
CA GLY A 52 10.96 -8.55 -1.74
C GLY A 52 9.87 -8.45 -2.82
N GLU A 53 8.59 -8.55 -2.41
CA GLU A 53 7.45 -8.43 -3.31
C GLU A 53 7.29 -7.00 -3.86
N ALA A 54 7.69 -5.98 -3.09
CA ALA A 54 7.62 -4.58 -3.52
C ALA A 54 8.48 -4.28 -4.76
N ALA A 55 9.54 -5.06 -4.99
CA ALA A 55 10.42 -4.89 -6.14
C ALA A 55 9.95 -5.67 -7.40
N GLN A 56 9.01 -6.62 -7.25
CA GLN A 56 8.53 -7.47 -8.35
C GLN A 56 7.94 -6.71 -9.55
N PRO A 57 7.24 -5.57 -9.39
CA PRO A 57 6.72 -4.81 -10.52
C PRO A 57 7.81 -4.28 -11.48
N PHE A 58 9.07 -4.23 -11.05
CA PHE A 58 10.18 -3.65 -11.82
C PHE A 58 11.06 -4.69 -12.52
N GLN A 59 10.68 -5.97 -12.52
CA GLN A 59 11.43 -7.01 -13.23
C GLN A 59 11.58 -6.69 -14.74
N PRO A 60 12.73 -7.00 -15.37
CA PRO A 60 13.85 -7.77 -14.82
C PRO A 60 14.91 -6.94 -14.05
N ASP A 61 14.74 -5.62 -13.94
CA ASP A 61 15.69 -4.72 -13.25
C ASP A 61 15.06 -4.16 -11.96
N PRO A 62 15.08 -4.94 -10.85
CA PRO A 62 14.38 -4.58 -9.63
C PRO A 62 14.89 -3.27 -9.05
N LYS A 63 13.96 -2.42 -8.60
CA LYS A 63 14.30 -1.22 -7.83
C LYS A 63 14.61 -1.60 -6.37
N PRO A 64 15.50 -0.85 -5.69
CA PRO A 64 15.78 -1.05 -4.27
C PRO A 64 14.64 -0.45 -3.42
N VAL A 65 13.45 -1.01 -3.55
CA VAL A 65 12.25 -0.64 -2.79
C VAL A 65 11.75 -1.85 -2.03
N ASP A 66 11.29 -1.61 -0.81
CA ASP A 66 10.73 -2.61 0.11
C ASP A 66 9.27 -2.32 0.46
N ALA A 67 8.67 -1.26 -0.09
CA ALA A 67 7.23 -1.02 -0.08
C ALA A 67 6.76 -0.40 -1.42
N TYR A 68 5.64 -0.90 -1.94
CA TYR A 68 5.09 -0.49 -3.24
C TYR A 68 3.57 -0.39 -3.18
N ILE A 69 3.02 0.73 -3.66
CA ILE A 69 1.57 0.92 -3.83
C ILE A 69 1.11 0.08 -5.02
N ALA A 70 0.41 -1.01 -4.71
CA ALA A 70 -0.02 -2.02 -5.68
C ALA A 70 -1.40 -1.74 -6.27
N ALA A 71 -2.26 -1.03 -5.53
CA ALA A 71 -3.59 -0.66 -6.01
C ALA A 71 -4.11 0.61 -5.34
N LEU A 72 -4.95 1.34 -6.07
CA LEU A 72 -5.86 2.35 -5.52
C LEU A 72 -7.18 1.66 -5.18
N ILE A 73 -7.71 1.90 -3.99
CA ILE A 73 -8.91 1.22 -3.50
C ILE A 73 -10.12 2.13 -3.66
N ASP A 74 -11.10 1.68 -4.43
CA ASP A 74 -12.38 2.38 -4.60
C ASP A 74 -13.39 2.05 -3.49
N ARG A 75 -13.35 0.80 -2.99
CA ARG A 75 -14.31 0.29 -2.00
C ARG A 75 -13.74 -0.91 -1.24
N ILE A 76 -14.01 -0.95 0.06
CA ILE A 76 -13.74 -2.11 0.93
C ILE A 76 -15.07 -2.73 1.34
N ASP A 77 -15.31 -3.98 0.94
CA ASP A 77 -16.44 -4.76 1.43
C ASP A 77 -16.03 -5.53 2.69
N GLN A 78 -16.65 -5.18 3.82
CA GLN A 78 -16.42 -5.87 5.08
C GLN A 78 -17.46 -6.96 5.30
N PRO A 79 -17.06 -8.18 5.72
CA PRO A 79 -18.02 -9.20 6.11
C PRO A 79 -18.86 -8.69 7.28
N ASN A 80 -20.16 -8.98 7.26
CA ASN A 80 -21.02 -8.64 8.37
C ASN A 80 -20.57 -9.48 9.58
N PRO A 81 -20.40 -8.91 10.79
CA PRO A 81 -20.09 -9.69 11.98
C PRO A 81 -21.09 -10.84 12.26
N ASN A 82 -22.30 -10.76 11.69
CA ASN A 82 -23.34 -11.79 11.78
C ASN A 82 -23.36 -12.77 10.59
N ASP A 83 -22.49 -12.62 9.60
CA ASP A 83 -22.36 -13.61 8.53
C ASP A 83 -21.80 -14.91 9.11
N GLN A 84 -22.64 -15.96 9.14
CA GLN A 84 -22.17 -17.29 9.54
C GLN A 84 -21.16 -17.79 8.51
N PRO A 85 -20.06 -18.44 8.93
CA PRO A 85 -19.14 -19.06 8.00
C PRO A 85 -19.89 -20.06 7.13
N LYS A 86 -19.78 -19.91 5.81
CA LYS A 86 -20.37 -20.86 4.86
C LYS A 86 -19.66 -22.21 5.04
N THR A 87 -20.43 -23.24 5.42
CA THR A 87 -20.01 -24.64 5.59
C THR A 87 -19.62 -25.28 4.27
#